data_AF-A0A5J5GP25-F1
#
_entry.id   AF-A0A5J5GP25-F1
#
_cell.length_a   1.000
_cell.length_b   1.000
_cell.length_c   1.000
_cell.angle_alpha   90.00
_cell.angle_beta   90.00
_cell.angle_gamma   90.00
#
_symmetry.space_group_name_H-M   'P 1'
#
loop_
_entity.id
_entity.type
_entity.pdbx_description
1 polymer ?
#
loop_
_entity_poly.entity_id
_entity_poly.type
_entity_poly.pdbx_seq_one_letter_code
_entity_poly.pdbx_strand_id
1 'polypeptide(L)'
;MRSTLLAWATLILSVTFAAAPLFSSFAGFDGAQLPEPQDSPPIEPAGYAFSIWILIYIWLVLSAAFGLRTRRDDPAWTAPRAWLSLSLLIGTPWLWVANQSAIWATVMIVAMAVTAVMALKAAPWFDRWMLRVPVGIYAGWLTAASFVSLGSTLAGYGILGPVPVAFIGLASAVGVAAFVQDWLGTAPEYGLTVVWALVAIMVQNGEAQLALTILAAVGILIVGFLAWRNRHRPPIEA
;
A
#
# COMPACT_ATOMS: atom_id res chain seq x y z
N MET A 1 -21.78 -7.08 20.74
CA MET A 1 -22.19 -5.77 20.20
C MET A 1 -21.08 -5.01 19.47
N ARG A 2 -19.91 -4.72 20.08
CA ARG A 2 -18.82 -3.97 19.41
C ARG A 2 -18.27 -4.65 18.13
N SER A 3 -18.07 -5.97 18.13
CA SER A 3 -17.53 -6.71 16.96
C SER A 3 -18.48 -6.70 15.75
N THR A 4 -19.78 -6.91 15.99
CA THR A 4 -20.83 -6.79 14.97
C THR A 4 -20.85 -5.41 14.29
N LEU A 5 -20.75 -4.30 15.04
CA LEU A 5 -20.72 -2.95 14.46
C LEU A 5 -19.50 -2.74 13.58
N LEU A 6 -18.33 -3.22 14.02
CA LEU A 6 -17.11 -3.17 13.23
C LEU A 6 -17.23 -3.98 11.94
N ALA A 7 -17.86 -5.16 11.96
CA ALA A 7 -18.06 -5.95 10.74
C ALA A 7 -18.87 -5.20 9.68
N TRP A 8 -19.96 -4.53 10.08
CA TRP A 8 -20.73 -3.67 9.19
C TRP A 8 -19.94 -2.44 8.72
N ALA A 9 -19.24 -1.78 9.64
CA ALA A 9 -18.40 -0.63 9.32
C ALA A 9 -17.31 -0.99 8.29
N THR A 10 -16.60 -2.10 8.49
CA THR A 10 -15.59 -2.58 7.54
C THR A 10 -16.20 -2.85 6.17
N LEU A 11 -17.39 -3.46 6.08
CA LEU A 11 -18.04 -3.70 4.79
C LEU A 11 -18.43 -2.40 4.09
N ILE A 12 -19.06 -1.47 4.79
CA ILE A 12 -19.46 -0.17 4.23
C ILE A 12 -18.22 0.61 3.75
N LEU A 13 -17.16 0.62 4.56
CA LEU A 13 -15.91 1.29 4.22
C LEU A 13 -15.19 0.62 3.05
N SER A 14 -15.17 -0.72 2.97
CA SER A 14 -14.61 -1.43 1.81
C SER A 14 -15.38 -1.10 0.53
N VAL A 15 -16.72 -1.05 0.59
CA VAL A 15 -17.56 -0.73 -0.58
C VAL A 15 -17.38 0.73 -1.00
N THR A 16 -17.40 1.66 -0.06
CA THR A 16 -17.23 3.09 -0.37
C THR A 16 -15.81 3.41 -0.87
N PHE A 17 -14.79 2.79 -0.28
CA PHE A 17 -13.41 2.88 -0.78
C PHE A 17 -13.27 2.33 -2.20
N ALA A 18 -13.86 1.16 -2.48
CA ALA A 18 -13.86 0.57 -3.82
C ALA A 18 -14.68 1.36 -4.85
N ALA A 19 -15.68 2.14 -4.40
CA ALA A 19 -16.49 3.00 -5.25
C ALA A 19 -15.84 4.37 -5.50
N ALA A 20 -14.84 4.78 -4.72
CA ALA A 20 -14.21 6.09 -4.84
C ALA A 20 -13.70 6.43 -6.26
N PRO A 21 -13.11 5.50 -7.05
CA PRO A 21 -12.71 5.75 -8.44
C PRO A 21 -13.86 6.14 -9.38
N LEU A 22 -15.11 5.83 -9.05
CA LEU A 22 -16.29 6.21 -9.85
C LEU A 22 -16.59 7.72 -9.75
N PHE A 23 -16.05 8.38 -8.72
CA PHE A 23 -16.28 9.80 -8.44
C PHE A 23 -15.02 10.66 -8.61
N SER A 24 -13.84 10.06 -8.55
CA SER A 24 -12.56 10.77 -8.69
C SER A 24 -11.49 9.83 -9.25
N SER A 25 -10.86 10.21 -10.35
CA SER A 25 -9.69 9.52 -10.89
C SER A 25 -8.40 10.17 -10.38
N PHE A 26 -7.37 9.38 -10.11
CA PHE A 26 -6.03 9.86 -9.78
C PHE A 26 -5.00 8.90 -10.36
N ALA A 27 -4.04 9.43 -11.11
CA ALA A 27 -2.97 8.66 -11.74
C ALA A 27 -1.57 9.22 -11.45
N GLY A 28 -1.46 10.13 -10.48
CA GLY A 28 -0.27 10.95 -10.23
C GLY A 28 -0.68 12.37 -9.85
N PHE A 29 0.21 13.13 -9.20
CA PHE A 29 -0.06 14.54 -8.95
C PHE A 29 -0.02 15.31 -10.26
N ASP A 30 -1.06 16.10 -10.53
CA ASP A 30 -1.11 16.95 -11.70
C ASP A 30 -0.02 18.03 -11.58
N GLY A 31 0.68 18.34 -12.68
CA GLY A 31 1.66 19.40 -12.76
C GLY A 31 1.14 20.75 -12.27
N ALA A 32 -0.16 21.04 -12.43
CA ALA A 32 -0.77 22.26 -11.91
C ALA A 32 -0.97 22.29 -10.38
N GLN A 33 -0.87 21.14 -9.68
CA GLN A 33 -1.03 21.06 -8.21
C GLN A 33 0.26 21.36 -7.45
N LEU A 34 1.40 21.31 -8.14
CA LEU A 34 2.72 21.44 -7.55
C LEU A 34 3.43 22.69 -8.09
N PRO A 35 4.21 23.41 -7.26
CA PRO A 35 5.03 24.53 -7.72
C PRO A 35 5.95 24.15 -8.89
N GLU A 36 6.57 22.97 -8.80
CA GLU A 36 7.41 22.36 -9.84
C GLU A 36 6.69 21.12 -10.41
N PRO A 37 6.13 21.18 -11.63
CA PRO A 37 5.39 20.08 -12.23
C PRO A 37 6.14 18.74 -12.25
N GLN A 38 5.43 17.65 -11.98
CA GLN A 38 5.98 16.29 -11.95
C GLN A 38 5.27 15.40 -12.98
N ASP A 39 5.56 15.57 -14.27
CA ASP A 39 4.83 14.85 -15.33
C ASP A 39 5.16 13.35 -15.42
N SER A 40 6.39 12.97 -15.05
CA SER A 40 6.84 11.56 -15.02
C SER A 40 8.09 11.42 -14.14
N PRO A 41 7.98 11.68 -12.83
CA PRO A 41 9.12 11.61 -11.93
C PRO A 41 9.68 10.17 -11.89
N PRO A 42 11.01 9.96 -11.86
CA PRO A 42 11.63 8.62 -11.89
C PRO A 42 11.20 7.67 -10.76
N ILE A 43 10.66 8.21 -9.66
CA ILE A 43 10.15 7.42 -8.53
C ILE A 43 8.79 6.77 -8.82
N GLU A 44 8.05 7.26 -9.80
CA GLU A 44 6.72 6.77 -10.15
C GLU A 44 6.81 5.42 -10.87
N PRO A 45 5.96 4.43 -10.52
CA PRO A 45 5.90 3.17 -11.25
C PRO A 45 5.22 3.33 -12.61
N ALA A 46 5.55 2.45 -13.56
CA ALA A 46 4.86 2.39 -14.84
C ALA A 46 3.34 2.20 -14.65
N GLY A 47 2.53 2.86 -15.49
CA GLY A 47 1.08 2.98 -15.33
C GLY A 47 0.30 1.66 -15.18
N TYR A 48 0.78 0.55 -15.75
CA TYR A 48 0.14 -0.76 -15.60
C TYR A 48 0.12 -1.23 -14.12
N ALA A 49 1.04 -0.74 -13.29
CA ALA A 49 1.15 -1.13 -11.89
C ALA A 49 -0.11 -0.82 -11.09
N PHE A 50 -0.78 0.29 -11.44
CA PHE A 50 -2.01 0.74 -10.79
C PHE A 50 -3.20 -0.18 -11.05
N SER A 51 -3.12 -1.11 -12.02
CA SER A 51 -4.15 -2.16 -12.21
C SER A 51 -4.32 -3.06 -10.98
N ILE A 52 -3.32 -3.12 -10.09
CA ILE A 52 -3.41 -3.85 -8.82
C ILE A 52 -4.55 -3.36 -7.93
N TRP A 53 -4.98 -2.10 -8.08
CA TRP A 53 -6.12 -1.56 -7.33
C TRP A 53 -7.42 -2.32 -7.60
N ILE A 54 -7.63 -2.82 -8.83
CA ILE A 54 -8.81 -3.63 -9.16
C ILE A 54 -8.84 -4.88 -8.28
N LEU A 55 -7.70 -5.55 -8.15
CA LEU A 55 -7.54 -6.72 -7.29
C LEU A 55 -7.79 -6.35 -5.82
N ILE A 56 -7.17 -5.28 -5.32
CA ILE A 56 -7.30 -4.81 -3.94
C ILE A 56 -8.76 -4.49 -3.60
N TYR A 57 -9.44 -3.69 -4.42
CA TYR A 57 -10.82 -3.26 -4.18
C TYR A 57 -11.77 -4.45 -4.10
N ILE A 58 -11.73 -5.34 -5.09
CA ILE A 58 -12.60 -6.52 -5.13
C ILE A 58 -12.33 -7.41 -3.91
N TRP A 59 -11.05 -7.67 -3.60
CA TRP A 59 -10.71 -8.62 -2.55
C TRP A 59 -10.99 -8.07 -1.14
N LEU A 60 -10.83 -6.77 -0.90
CA LEU A 60 -11.21 -6.15 0.37
C LEU A 60 -12.73 -6.14 0.59
N VAL A 61 -13.54 -5.99 -0.47
CA VAL A 61 -15.00 -6.13 -0.39
C VAL A 61 -15.39 -7.58 -0.08
N LEU A 62 -14.80 -8.56 -0.79
CA LEU A 62 -15.05 -9.98 -0.54
C LEU A 62 -14.62 -10.39 0.88
N SER A 63 -13.46 -9.91 1.33
CA SER A 63 -12.93 -10.09 2.69
C SER A 63 -13.90 -9.56 3.74
N ALA A 64 -14.40 -8.33 3.58
CA ALA A 64 -15.32 -7.73 4.52
C ALA A 64 -16.70 -8.43 4.52
N ALA A 65 -17.20 -8.83 3.36
CA ALA A 65 -18.46 -9.58 3.23
C ALA A 65 -18.38 -10.96 3.89
N PHE A 66 -17.28 -11.69 3.68
CA PHE A 66 -17.02 -12.94 4.41
C PHE A 66 -16.88 -12.69 5.90
N GLY A 67 -16.16 -11.64 6.30
CA GLY A 67 -15.99 -11.25 7.70
C GLY A 67 -17.34 -11.03 8.39
N LEU A 68 -18.27 -10.35 7.72
CA LEU A 68 -19.62 -10.12 8.21
C LEU A 68 -20.48 -11.39 8.24
N ARG A 69 -20.37 -12.28 7.25
CA ARG A 69 -21.18 -13.49 7.15
C ARG A 69 -20.72 -14.60 8.09
N THR A 70 -19.42 -14.88 8.10
CA THR A 70 -18.84 -16.09 8.70
C THR A 70 -18.12 -15.81 10.01
N ARG A 71 -17.62 -14.58 10.20
CA ARG A 71 -16.74 -14.20 11.31
C ARG A 71 -17.28 -13.02 12.11
N ARG A 72 -18.59 -12.77 12.04
CA ARG A 72 -19.24 -11.54 12.54
C ARG A 72 -18.82 -11.20 13.95
N ASP A 73 -18.89 -12.19 14.84
CA ASP A 73 -18.60 -12.04 16.27
C ASP A 73 -17.29 -12.73 16.69
N ASP A 74 -16.46 -13.13 15.73
CA ASP A 74 -15.15 -13.77 15.99
C ASP A 74 -14.16 -12.75 16.59
N PRO A 75 -13.67 -12.95 17.83
CA PRO A 75 -12.73 -12.03 18.46
C PRO A 75 -11.42 -11.87 17.68
N ALA A 76 -10.95 -12.92 17.00
CA ALA A 76 -9.70 -12.89 16.24
C ALA A 76 -9.76 -11.92 15.05
N TRP A 77 -10.97 -11.59 14.58
CA TRP A 77 -11.18 -10.62 13.51
C TRP A 77 -11.37 -9.18 14.01
N THR A 78 -11.51 -8.95 15.32
CA THR A 78 -11.86 -7.64 15.85
C THR A 78 -10.74 -6.62 15.67
N ALA A 79 -9.52 -6.96 16.10
CA ALA A 79 -8.35 -6.10 15.97
C ALA A 79 -7.98 -5.79 14.50
N PRO A 80 -7.83 -6.78 13.59
CA PRO A 80 -7.51 -6.49 12.20
C PRO A 80 -8.60 -5.67 11.50
N ARG A 81 -9.89 -5.89 11.81
CA ARG A 81 -10.99 -5.05 11.28
C ARG A 81 -10.93 -3.62 11.75
N ALA A 82 -10.61 -3.37 13.02
CA ALA A 82 -10.54 -2.01 13.55
C ALA A 82 -9.47 -1.20 12.81
N TRP A 83 -8.27 -1.76 12.67
CA TRP A 83 -7.18 -1.14 11.93
C TRP A 83 -7.49 -0.97 10.44
N LEU A 84 -8.06 -2.00 9.80
CA LEU A 84 -8.45 -1.93 8.39
C LEU A 84 -9.53 -0.87 8.17
N SER A 85 -10.54 -0.80 9.02
CA SER A 85 -11.61 0.20 8.94
C SER A 85 -11.06 1.61 9.07
N LEU A 86 -10.11 1.84 9.98
CA LEU A 86 -9.43 3.13 10.09
C LEU A 86 -8.68 3.48 8.80
N SER A 87 -7.94 2.53 8.22
CA SER A 87 -7.25 2.72 6.94
C SER A 87 -8.22 3.08 5.81
N LEU A 88 -9.34 2.35 5.68
CA LEU A 88 -10.34 2.57 4.64
C LEU A 88 -11.13 3.86 4.83
N LEU A 89 -11.37 4.27 6.08
CA LEU A 89 -11.99 5.56 6.40
C LEU A 89 -11.15 6.72 5.88
N ILE A 90 -9.83 6.65 6.05
CA ILE A 90 -8.89 7.63 5.49
C ILE A 90 -8.83 7.50 3.97
N GLY A 91 -8.83 6.27 3.45
CA GLY A 91 -8.72 5.99 2.02
C GLY A 91 -9.92 6.41 1.19
N THR A 92 -11.13 6.39 1.75
CA THR A 92 -12.36 6.69 1.01
C THR A 92 -12.34 8.09 0.37
N PRO A 93 -12.02 9.18 1.09
CA PRO A 93 -11.87 10.50 0.49
C PRO A 93 -10.51 10.73 -0.19
N TRP A 94 -9.56 9.79 -0.12
CA TRP A 94 -8.17 10.03 -0.52
C TRP A 94 -8.03 10.47 -1.97
N LEU A 95 -8.73 9.82 -2.92
CA LEU A 95 -8.66 10.19 -4.34
C LEU A 95 -9.10 11.63 -4.59
N TRP A 96 -10.15 12.07 -3.89
CA TRP A 96 -10.62 13.46 -3.98
C TRP A 96 -9.56 14.41 -3.40
N VAL A 97 -9.02 14.12 -2.21
CA VAL A 97 -7.96 14.95 -1.59
C VAL A 97 -6.70 15.00 -2.45
N ALA A 98 -6.32 13.89 -3.09
CA ALA A 98 -5.17 13.79 -3.97
C ALA A 98 -5.29 14.70 -5.20
N ASN A 99 -6.52 14.96 -5.66
CA ASN A 99 -6.77 15.94 -6.72
C ASN A 99 -6.73 17.41 -6.25
N GLN A 100 -6.67 17.67 -4.94
CA GLN A 100 -6.67 19.03 -4.39
C GLN A 100 -5.34 19.41 -3.73
N SER A 101 -4.63 18.45 -3.14
CA SER A 101 -3.41 18.73 -2.37
C SER A 101 -2.49 17.51 -2.27
N ALA A 102 -1.30 17.62 -2.86
CA ALA A 102 -0.24 16.61 -2.76
C ALA A 102 0.25 16.37 -1.31
N ILE A 103 0.32 17.42 -0.49
CA ILE A 103 0.76 17.31 0.92
C ILE A 103 -0.22 16.43 1.72
N TRP A 104 -1.50 16.80 1.73
CA TRP A 104 -2.52 16.02 2.45
C TRP A 104 -2.68 14.60 1.91
N ALA A 105 -2.59 14.41 0.59
CA ALA A 105 -2.60 13.07 0.00
C ALA A 105 -1.43 12.21 0.51
N THR A 106 -0.24 12.80 0.62
CA THR A 106 0.95 12.14 1.18
C THR A 106 0.75 11.78 2.67
N VAL A 107 0.24 12.71 3.48
CA VAL A 107 -0.05 12.45 4.90
C VAL A 107 -1.06 11.31 5.05
N MET A 108 -2.14 11.36 4.27
CA MET A 108 -3.21 10.36 4.33
C MET A 108 -2.73 8.98 3.87
N ILE A 109 -1.98 8.87 2.77
CA ILE A 109 -1.53 7.57 2.28
C ILE A 109 -0.53 6.91 3.24
N VAL A 110 0.31 7.68 3.92
CA VAL A 110 1.20 7.18 4.99
C VAL A 110 0.37 6.67 6.17
N ALA A 111 -0.65 7.43 6.61
CA ALA A 111 -1.53 6.99 7.68
C ALA A 111 -2.32 5.72 7.30
N MET A 112 -2.77 5.61 6.05
CA MET A 112 -3.38 4.40 5.50
C MET A 112 -2.41 3.22 5.53
N ALA A 113 -1.16 3.42 5.11
CA ALA A 113 -0.13 2.38 5.08
C ALA A 113 0.15 1.84 6.49
N VAL A 114 0.36 2.73 7.46
CA VAL A 114 0.61 2.35 8.86
C VAL A 114 -0.56 1.52 9.40
N THR A 115 -1.79 2.01 9.23
CA THR A 115 -2.98 1.31 9.73
C THR A 115 -3.24 -0.01 8.98
N ALA A 116 -2.95 -0.10 7.69
CA ALA A 116 -3.02 -1.35 6.92
C ALA A 116 -1.97 -2.38 7.38
N VAL A 117 -0.74 -1.94 7.66
CA VAL A 117 0.31 -2.81 8.21
C VAL A 117 -0.09 -3.31 9.61
N MET A 118 -0.66 -2.46 10.46
CA MET A 118 -1.20 -2.87 11.76
C MET A 118 -2.36 -3.86 11.62
N ALA A 119 -3.23 -3.68 10.63
CA ALA A 119 -4.30 -4.62 10.31
C ALA A 119 -3.74 -5.98 9.91
N LEU A 120 -2.72 -6.02 9.05
CA LEU A 120 -2.05 -7.26 8.66
C LEU A 120 -1.35 -7.92 9.85
N LYS A 121 -0.66 -7.15 10.69
CA LYS A 121 0.04 -7.66 11.87
C LYS A 121 -0.91 -8.31 12.87
N ALA A 122 -2.10 -7.73 13.03
CA ALA A 122 -3.15 -8.25 13.89
C ALA A 122 -3.96 -9.40 13.25
N ALA A 123 -3.74 -9.71 11.98
CA ALA A 123 -4.52 -10.72 11.28
C ALA A 123 -4.16 -12.14 11.77
N PRO A 124 -5.16 -12.97 12.12
CA PRO A 124 -4.93 -14.35 12.54
C PRO A 124 -4.29 -15.19 11.42
N TRP A 125 -3.63 -16.28 11.79
CA TRP A 125 -2.96 -17.17 10.84
C TRP A 125 -3.93 -17.95 9.94
N PHE A 126 -5.16 -18.20 10.42
CA PHE A 126 -6.24 -18.82 9.67
C PHE A 126 -7.00 -17.79 8.80
N ASP A 127 -7.92 -18.25 7.95
CA ASP A 127 -8.63 -17.43 6.95
C ASP A 127 -7.68 -16.61 6.05
N ARG A 128 -6.49 -17.16 5.75
CA ARG A 128 -5.41 -16.50 5.00
C ARG A 128 -5.90 -15.78 3.74
N TRP A 129 -6.69 -16.47 2.91
CA TRP A 129 -7.17 -15.94 1.63
C TRP A 129 -8.27 -14.90 1.75
N MET A 130 -8.91 -14.80 2.91
CA MET A 130 -10.06 -13.92 3.12
C MET A 130 -9.78 -12.79 4.10
N LEU A 131 -8.56 -12.74 4.65
CA LEU A 131 -8.13 -11.65 5.52
C LEU A 131 -6.65 -11.30 5.29
N ARG A 132 -5.71 -12.21 5.57
CA ARG A 132 -4.27 -11.88 5.51
C ARG A 132 -3.81 -11.46 4.12
N VAL A 133 -4.16 -12.23 3.08
CA VAL A 133 -3.74 -11.97 1.69
C VAL A 133 -4.28 -10.63 1.19
N PRO A 134 -5.60 -10.35 1.21
CA PRO A 134 -6.10 -9.06 0.72
C PRO A 134 -5.54 -7.87 1.52
N VAL A 135 -5.45 -7.98 2.85
CA VAL A 135 -4.88 -6.90 3.69
C VAL A 135 -3.39 -6.74 3.44
N GLY A 136 -2.65 -7.82 3.18
CA GLY A 136 -1.23 -7.76 2.93
C GLY A 136 -0.86 -7.21 1.57
N ILE A 137 -1.63 -7.53 0.53
CA ILE A 137 -1.50 -6.87 -0.78
C ILE A 137 -1.78 -5.38 -0.63
N TYR A 138 -2.88 -5.01 0.03
CA TYR A 138 -3.23 -3.63 0.30
C TYR A 138 -2.12 -2.87 1.06
N ALA A 139 -1.61 -3.45 2.16
CA ALA A 139 -0.54 -2.85 2.96
C ALA A 139 0.77 -2.69 2.17
N GLY A 140 1.16 -3.72 1.39
CA GLY A 140 2.38 -3.66 0.57
C GLY A 140 2.32 -2.58 -0.49
N TRP A 141 1.16 -2.45 -1.15
CA TRP A 141 0.95 -1.41 -2.16
C TRP A 141 0.98 -0.01 -1.54
N LEU A 142 0.29 0.20 -0.41
CA LEU A 142 0.29 1.47 0.28
C LEU A 142 1.67 1.89 0.80
N THR A 143 2.51 0.95 1.24
CA THR A 143 3.89 1.26 1.59
C THR A 143 4.63 1.84 0.38
N ALA A 144 4.57 1.18 -0.79
CA ALA A 144 5.24 1.69 -1.99
C ALA A 144 4.68 3.06 -2.41
N ALA A 145 3.35 3.19 -2.48
CA ALA A 145 2.67 4.42 -2.87
C ALA A 145 2.93 5.60 -1.91
N SER A 146 3.22 5.32 -0.63
CA SER A 146 3.62 6.34 0.34
C SER A 146 4.94 7.00 -0.02
N PHE A 147 5.94 6.22 -0.45
CA PHE A 147 7.22 6.77 -0.87
C PHE A 147 7.15 7.45 -2.24
N VAL A 148 6.32 6.97 -3.15
CA VAL A 148 6.02 7.65 -4.42
C VAL A 148 5.37 9.02 -4.15
N SER A 149 4.37 9.08 -3.27
CA SER A 149 3.69 10.34 -2.92
C SER A 149 4.63 11.30 -2.20
N LEU A 150 5.41 10.80 -1.24
CA LEU A 150 6.41 11.60 -0.54
C LEU A 150 7.44 12.16 -1.52
N GLY A 151 8.00 11.33 -2.39
CA GLY A 151 9.00 11.75 -3.35
C GLY A 151 8.45 12.77 -4.35
N SER A 152 7.29 12.50 -4.93
CA SER A 152 6.65 13.41 -5.88
C SER A 152 6.31 14.76 -5.22
N THR A 153 5.89 14.75 -3.95
CA THR A 153 5.66 15.98 -3.18
C THR A 153 6.96 16.73 -2.90
N LEU A 154 8.02 16.05 -2.44
CA LEU A 154 9.32 16.69 -2.16
C LEU A 154 9.93 17.31 -3.42
N ALA A 155 9.85 16.61 -4.55
CA ALA A 155 10.30 17.12 -5.85
C ALA A 155 9.44 18.29 -6.32
N GLY A 156 8.12 18.19 -6.18
CA GLY A 156 7.19 19.22 -6.59
C GLY A 156 7.28 20.53 -5.81
N TYR A 157 7.79 20.49 -4.58
CA TYR A 157 8.05 21.68 -3.76
C TYR A 157 9.51 22.18 -3.87
N GLY A 158 10.31 21.62 -4.79
CA GLY A 158 11.68 22.08 -5.06
C GLY A 158 12.68 21.81 -3.92
N ILE A 159 12.35 20.93 -2.96
CA ILE A 159 13.25 20.60 -1.84
C ILE A 159 14.49 19.86 -2.37
N LEU A 160 14.28 18.94 -3.32
CA LEU A 160 15.31 18.21 -4.05
C LEU A 160 14.79 17.94 -5.47
N GLY A 161 15.68 17.80 -6.45
CA GLY A 161 15.26 17.46 -7.81
C GLY A 161 14.66 16.05 -7.94
N PRO A 162 13.90 15.75 -9.01
CA PRO A 162 13.20 14.47 -9.18
C PRO A 162 14.12 13.24 -9.11
N VAL A 163 15.34 13.34 -9.65
CA VAL A 163 16.31 12.23 -9.67
C VAL A 163 16.86 11.93 -8.27
N PRO A 164 17.47 12.87 -7.52
CA PRO A 164 17.89 12.63 -6.13
C PRO A 164 16.77 12.07 -5.24
N VAL A 165 15.56 12.63 -5.37
CA VAL A 165 14.39 12.16 -4.61
C VAL A 165 14.04 10.73 -4.95
N ALA A 166 14.11 10.34 -6.23
CA ALA A 166 13.85 8.96 -6.63
C ALA A 166 14.83 7.97 -5.99
N PHE A 167 16.14 8.30 -5.93
CA PHE A 167 17.12 7.44 -5.25
C PHE A 167 16.86 7.32 -3.75
N ILE A 168 16.67 8.45 -3.07
CA ILE A 168 16.45 8.48 -1.61
C ILE A 168 15.12 7.79 -1.28
N GLY A 169 14.07 8.12 -2.02
CA GLY A 169 12.73 7.57 -1.84
C GLY A 169 12.69 6.07 -2.09
N LEU A 170 13.32 5.59 -3.17
CA LEU A 170 13.39 4.16 -3.49
C LEU A 170 14.22 3.38 -2.45
N ALA A 171 15.39 3.88 -2.05
CA ALA A 171 16.19 3.27 -1.01
C ALA A 171 15.44 3.20 0.33
N SER A 172 14.73 4.27 0.69
CA SER A 172 13.91 4.34 1.90
C SER A 172 12.71 3.38 1.82
N ALA A 173 12.05 3.31 0.66
CA ALA A 173 10.95 2.37 0.41
C ALA A 173 11.39 0.92 0.57
N VAL A 174 12.54 0.56 -0.01
CA VAL A 174 13.14 -0.77 0.14
C VAL A 174 13.51 -1.05 1.59
N GLY A 175 14.14 -0.10 2.29
CA GLY A 175 14.50 -0.24 3.71
C GLY A 175 13.28 -0.48 4.60
N VAL A 176 12.23 0.33 4.46
CA VAL A 176 10.98 0.18 5.21
C VAL A 176 10.25 -1.10 4.82
N ALA A 177 10.18 -1.44 3.53
CA ALA A 177 9.56 -2.68 3.09
C ALA A 177 10.28 -3.92 3.63
N ALA A 178 11.62 -3.92 3.63
CA ALA A 178 12.42 -5.00 4.22
C ALA A 178 12.17 -5.13 5.72
N PHE A 179 12.19 -4.01 6.45
CA PHE A 179 11.87 -4.00 7.89
C PHE A 179 10.48 -4.53 8.18
N VAL A 180 9.45 -4.00 7.50
CA VAL A 180 8.05 -4.41 7.71
C VAL A 180 7.83 -5.87 7.31
N GLN A 181 8.39 -6.32 6.18
CA GLN A 181 8.31 -7.72 5.76
C GLN A 181 8.94 -8.67 6.79
N ASP A 182 10.04 -8.25 7.42
CA ASP A 182 10.66 -9.05 8.48
C ASP A 182 9.84 -9.06 9.77
N TRP A 183 9.34 -7.90 10.17
CA TRP A 183 8.53 -7.72 11.37
C TRP A 183 7.18 -8.44 11.30
N LEU A 184 6.57 -8.51 10.12
CA LEU A 184 5.31 -9.23 9.88
C LEU A 184 5.48 -10.75 9.92
N GLY A 185 6.70 -11.28 9.68
CA GLY A 185 6.94 -12.71 9.58
C GLY A 185 6.24 -13.34 8.38
N THR A 186 5.22 -14.18 8.63
CA THR A 186 4.57 -15.06 7.63
C THR A 186 3.57 -14.37 6.69
N ALA A 187 3.93 -13.23 6.12
CA ALA A 187 3.09 -12.49 5.16
C ALA A 187 3.86 -12.14 3.86
N PRO A 188 4.27 -13.13 3.04
CA PRO A 188 4.95 -12.89 1.76
C PRO A 188 4.12 -12.03 0.79
N GLU A 189 2.80 -12.03 0.87
CA GLU A 189 1.90 -11.19 0.06
C GLU A 189 2.22 -9.69 0.13
N TYR A 190 2.69 -9.21 1.29
CA TYR A 190 3.15 -7.84 1.49
C TYR A 190 4.36 -7.54 0.60
N GLY A 191 5.41 -8.34 0.74
CA GLY A 191 6.66 -8.18 0.00
C GLY A 191 6.50 -8.43 -1.49
N LEU A 192 5.69 -9.42 -1.91
CA LEU A 192 5.37 -9.65 -3.31
C LEU A 192 4.68 -8.44 -3.96
N THR A 193 3.87 -7.71 -3.19
CA THR A 193 3.22 -6.49 -3.69
C THR A 193 4.19 -5.32 -3.78
N VAL A 194 5.14 -5.20 -2.86
CA VAL A 194 6.23 -4.23 -2.99
C VAL A 194 7.10 -4.57 -4.21
N VAL A 195 7.43 -5.85 -4.42
CA VAL A 195 8.16 -6.33 -5.60
C VAL A 195 7.43 -5.95 -6.89
N TRP A 196 6.11 -6.10 -6.94
CA TRP A 196 5.29 -5.63 -8.07
C TRP A 196 5.51 -4.15 -8.37
N ALA A 197 5.49 -3.29 -7.35
CA ALA A 197 5.75 -1.85 -7.52
C ALA A 197 7.20 -1.58 -7.99
N LEU A 198 8.18 -2.28 -7.42
CA LEU A 198 9.59 -2.13 -7.81
C LEU A 198 9.84 -2.56 -9.27
N VAL A 199 9.20 -3.64 -9.73
CA VAL A 199 9.26 -4.06 -11.14
C VAL A 199 8.71 -2.95 -12.04
N ALA A 200 7.60 -2.32 -11.66
CA ALA A 200 7.05 -1.22 -12.43
C ALA A 200 7.94 0.03 -12.46
N ILE A 201 8.66 0.32 -11.38
CA ILE A 201 9.68 1.39 -11.36
C ILE A 201 10.85 1.03 -12.30
N MET A 202 11.28 -0.24 -12.34
CA MET A 202 12.28 -0.69 -13.31
C MET A 202 11.82 -0.51 -14.75
N VAL A 203 10.56 -0.88 -15.05
CA VAL A 203 9.99 -0.75 -16.39
C VAL A 203 9.86 0.72 -16.79
N GLN A 204 9.47 1.60 -15.86
CA GLN A 204 9.36 3.04 -16.11
C GLN A 204 10.70 3.67 -16.50
N ASN A 205 11.79 3.26 -15.85
CA ASN A 205 13.09 3.91 -15.97
C ASN A 205 14.00 3.27 -17.03
N GLY A 206 13.96 1.93 -17.16
CA GLY A 206 14.74 1.19 -18.14
C GLY A 206 16.23 1.55 -18.14
N GLU A 207 16.80 1.73 -19.34
CA GLU A 207 18.20 2.11 -19.54
C GLU A 207 18.45 3.60 -19.32
N ALA A 208 17.42 4.45 -19.45
CA ALA A 208 17.56 5.89 -19.32
C ALA A 208 18.05 6.29 -17.92
N GLN A 209 17.64 5.55 -16.88
CA GLN A 209 18.07 5.73 -15.49
C GLN A 209 18.61 4.40 -14.92
N LEU A 210 19.60 3.82 -15.61
CA LEU A 210 20.17 2.50 -15.28
C LEU A 210 20.51 2.32 -13.79
N ALA A 211 21.10 3.31 -13.14
CA ALA A 211 21.45 3.23 -11.72
C ALA A 211 20.21 3.09 -10.81
N LEU A 212 19.10 3.76 -11.14
CA LEU A 212 17.84 3.63 -10.39
C LEU A 212 17.18 2.28 -10.67
N THR A 213 17.23 1.81 -11.91
CA THR A 213 16.77 0.46 -12.32
C THR A 213 17.53 -0.64 -11.56
N ILE A 214 18.85 -0.50 -11.42
CA ILE A 214 19.68 -1.43 -10.62
C ILE A 214 19.28 -1.37 -9.14
N LEU A 215 19.05 -0.18 -8.58
CA LEU A 215 18.60 -0.04 -7.19
C LEU A 215 17.25 -0.75 -6.96
N ALA A 216 16.30 -0.59 -7.88
CA ALA A 216 15.02 -1.30 -7.82
C ALA A 216 15.21 -2.83 -7.92
N ALA A 217 16.10 -3.31 -8.80
CA ALA A 217 16.42 -4.73 -8.92
C ALA A 217 17.02 -5.31 -7.63
N VAL A 218 17.95 -4.58 -7.00
CA VAL A 218 18.51 -4.95 -5.68
C VAL A 218 17.40 -4.98 -4.63
N GLY A 219 16.50 -3.99 -4.63
CA GLY A 219 15.33 -3.96 -3.77
C GLY A 219 14.43 -5.19 -3.94
N ILE A 220 14.17 -5.61 -5.18
CA ILE A 220 13.40 -6.82 -5.49
C ILE A 220 14.05 -8.06 -4.88
N LEU A 221 15.38 -8.20 -5.03
CA LEU A 221 16.11 -9.32 -4.47
C LEU A 221 16.04 -9.34 -2.94
N ILE A 222 16.21 -8.18 -2.29
CA ILE A 222 16.15 -8.07 -0.82
C ILE A 222 14.75 -8.42 -0.31
N VAL A 223 13.71 -7.75 -0.81
CA VAL A 223 12.33 -7.93 -0.33
C VAL A 223 11.81 -9.32 -0.72
N GLY A 224 12.10 -9.79 -1.92
CA GLY A 224 11.75 -11.11 -2.40
C GLY A 224 12.41 -12.22 -1.58
N PHE A 225 13.69 -12.08 -1.25
CA PHE A 225 14.39 -13.01 -0.37
C PHE A 225 13.77 -13.04 1.04
N LEU A 226 13.45 -11.88 1.62
CA LEU A 226 12.81 -11.81 2.95
C LEU A 226 11.42 -12.44 2.94
N ALA A 227 10.61 -12.17 1.91
CA ALA A 227 9.30 -12.80 1.73
C ALA A 227 9.43 -14.34 1.60
N TRP A 228 10.41 -14.81 0.81
CA TRP A 228 10.68 -16.24 0.65
C TRP A 228 11.19 -16.90 1.93
N ARG A 229 12.12 -16.27 2.64
CA ARG A 229 12.68 -16.74 3.91
C ARG A 229 11.59 -16.86 4.97
N ASN A 230 10.73 -15.86 5.06
CA ASN A 230 9.77 -15.76 6.14
C ASN A 230 8.51 -16.58 5.92
N ARG A 231 8.30 -17.15 4.72
CA ARG A 231 7.11 -17.98 4.41
C ARG A 231 6.98 -19.25 5.28
N HIS A 232 8.08 -19.71 5.87
CA HIS A 232 8.13 -20.91 6.72
C HIS A 232 8.42 -20.62 8.21
N ARG A 233 8.49 -19.34 8.62
CA ARG A 233 8.71 -19.05 10.04
C ARG A 233 7.49 -19.52 10.85
N PRO A 234 7.64 -20.33 11.90
CA PRO A 234 6.51 -20.62 12.78
C PRO A 234 5.97 -19.29 13.34
N PRO A 235 4.65 -19.15 13.55
CA PRO A 235 4.11 -17.99 14.25
C PRO A 235 4.85 -17.87 15.59
N ILE A 236 5.30 -16.67 15.94
CA ILE A 236 5.81 -16.42 17.29
C ILE A 236 4.63 -16.71 18.22
N GLU A 237 4.75 -17.77 19.03
CA GLU A 237 3.81 -18.03 20.11
C GLU A 237 3.82 -16.79 21.01
N ALA A 238 2.68 -16.10 21.06
CA ALA A 238 2.45 -14.96 21.92
C ALA A 238 1.84 -15.43 23.24
#